data_AF-A0A2D6MB68-F1
#
_entry.id   AF-A0A2D6MB68-F1
#
_cell.length_a   1.000
_cell.length_b   1.000
_cell.length_c   1.000
_cell.angle_alpha   90.00
_cell.angle_beta   90.00
_cell.angle_gamma   90.00
#
_symmetry.space_group_name_H-M   'P 1'
#
loop_
_entity.id
_entity.type
_entity.pdbx_description
1 polymer ?
#
loop_
_entity_poly.entity_id
_entity_poly.type
_entity_poly.pdbx_seq_one_letter_code
_entity_poly.pdbx_strand_id
1 'polypeptide(L)'
;MPEEYNTNTDFAGVLSPGTNNSLFLKITDFDGEPKNVYDISISVVDAIDDVEISGIPEKIQSGYYVFEWDMPEDLAAGVYEVTWSYTDENGDDFTSVQELVVSDDGDNSSIYTGMINDLRVALEFHLRPAMNIPVYQEQSKPSINNRMYYFSFPRWNQTAGVRVYRNQELINSGFEINYFKGNVTFDSPLTDFDIINVDYNFRWFDDAQLIRFLQNALDLMNFHPPASRFTLNSVPMRYVAGVLYGAARDALRELMMSLMFQEPQQVFGGSEKATGLFSNFETLKQNYEKDFTAMLEAKKFGPYVGLTKAIVTPEYTLPGGRSRYFRYLFSGSNL
;
A
#
# COMPACT_ATOMS: atom_id res chain seq x y z
N MET A 1 31.45 -5.96 -20.61
CA MET A 1 30.58 -6.08 -21.79
C MET A 1 29.18 -5.71 -21.32
N PRO A 2 28.38 -4.99 -22.12
CA PRO A 2 27.10 -4.48 -21.63
C PRO A 2 26.17 -5.66 -21.43
N GLU A 3 25.75 -5.89 -20.20
CA GLU A 3 24.78 -6.91 -19.85
C GLU A 3 23.43 -6.20 -19.74
N GLU A 4 22.63 -6.36 -20.81
CA GLU A 4 21.22 -6.01 -20.83
C GLU A 4 20.46 -6.91 -19.86
N TYR A 5 19.68 -6.31 -18.98
CA TYR A 5 18.70 -7.01 -18.15
C TYR A 5 17.40 -6.19 -18.09
N ASN A 6 16.29 -6.84 -18.47
CA ASN A 6 14.92 -6.31 -18.63
C ASN A 6 14.07 -6.67 -17.39
N THR A 7 13.33 -5.73 -16.76
CA THR A 7 12.51 -5.99 -15.54
C THR A 7 11.26 -5.10 -15.26
N ASN A 8 10.09 -5.48 -15.81
CA ASN A 8 8.67 -5.29 -15.35
C ASN A 8 8.33 -4.94 -13.87
N THR A 9 7.69 -3.80 -13.55
CA THR A 9 7.27 -3.40 -12.19
C THR A 9 5.78 -3.10 -11.98
N ASP A 10 5.32 -3.34 -10.75
CA ASP A 10 3.97 -3.09 -10.22
C ASP A 10 3.78 -1.58 -9.95
N PHE A 11 3.81 -0.75 -10.99
CA PHE A 11 3.22 0.59 -10.92
C PHE A 11 1.74 0.47 -11.27
N ALA A 12 0.87 0.66 -10.28
CA ALA A 12 -0.58 0.67 -10.49
C ALA A 12 -1.00 2.03 -11.08
N GLY A 13 -0.55 2.32 -12.29
CA GLY A 13 -0.94 3.52 -13.01
C GLY A 13 -0.43 3.50 -14.45
N VAL A 14 -1.34 3.64 -15.41
CA VAL A 14 -0.95 4.03 -16.77
C VAL A 14 -0.74 5.54 -16.73
N LEU A 15 0.51 5.96 -16.98
CA LEU A 15 0.88 7.37 -16.96
C LEU A 15 0.53 7.99 -18.32
N SER A 16 -0.08 9.18 -18.34
CA SER A 16 -0.30 9.89 -19.60
C SER A 16 0.75 10.97 -19.84
N PRO A 17 1.18 11.16 -21.09
CA PRO A 17 1.95 12.34 -21.49
C PRO A 17 1.24 13.64 -21.08
N GLY A 18 2.00 14.67 -20.71
CA GLY A 18 1.44 15.98 -20.32
C GLY A 18 0.88 16.05 -18.90
N THR A 19 1.21 15.08 -18.03
CA THR A 19 0.66 15.00 -16.67
C THR A 19 1.77 15.03 -15.61
N ASN A 20 1.45 15.62 -14.47
CA ASN A 20 2.35 15.62 -13.31
C ASN A 20 2.18 14.32 -12.53
N ASN A 21 3.23 13.51 -12.53
CA ASN A 21 3.24 12.22 -11.85
C ASN A 21 4.28 12.22 -10.73
N SER A 22 4.00 11.43 -9.70
CA SER A 22 4.97 11.20 -8.62
C SER A 22 5.46 9.77 -8.66
N LEU A 23 6.78 9.62 -8.66
CA LEU A 23 7.47 8.37 -8.48
C LEU A 23 7.89 8.25 -7.02
N PHE A 24 7.84 7.04 -6.49
CA PHE A 24 8.00 6.82 -5.07
C PHE A 24 8.97 5.69 -4.78
N LEU A 25 9.93 5.94 -3.89
CA LEU A 25 10.86 4.95 -3.37
C LEU A 25 10.69 4.84 -1.85
N LYS A 26 10.46 3.61 -1.40
CA LYS A 26 10.46 3.26 0.02
C LYS A 26 11.74 2.53 0.37
N ILE A 27 12.30 2.87 1.52
CA ILE A 27 13.49 2.27 2.08
C ILE A 27 13.25 1.81 3.52
N THR A 28 13.22 0.50 3.72
CA THR A 28 13.14 -0.15 5.04
C THR A 28 14.29 -1.13 5.29
N ASP A 29 14.54 -1.44 6.57
CA ASP A 29 15.39 -2.56 6.96
C ASP A 29 14.67 -3.93 6.77
N PHE A 30 15.35 -5.00 7.15
CA PHE A 30 14.80 -6.36 7.12
C PHE A 30 13.64 -6.58 8.11
N ASP A 31 13.46 -5.74 9.12
CA ASP A 31 12.31 -5.82 10.02
C ASP A 31 11.18 -4.87 9.57
N GLY A 32 11.33 -4.25 8.39
CA GLY A 32 10.39 -3.32 7.79
C GLY A 32 10.36 -1.94 8.47
N GLU A 33 11.33 -1.62 9.32
CA GLU A 33 11.50 -0.27 9.89
C GLU A 33 12.09 0.65 8.82
N PRO A 34 11.60 1.89 8.68
CA PRO A 34 12.13 2.83 7.70
C PRO A 34 13.59 3.21 7.99
N LYS A 35 14.46 3.14 6.97
CA LYS A 35 15.88 3.54 7.05
C LYS A 35 16.14 4.79 6.20
N ASN A 36 16.98 5.68 6.70
CA ASN A 36 17.44 6.83 5.94
C ASN A 36 18.63 6.45 5.06
N VAL A 37 18.73 7.11 3.90
CA VAL A 37 19.85 6.96 2.97
C VAL A 37 20.39 8.34 2.60
N TYR A 38 21.59 8.34 2.08
CA TYR A 38 22.33 9.50 1.60
C TYR A 38 22.49 9.41 0.08
N ASP A 39 22.78 10.54 -0.54
CA ASP A 39 23.15 10.63 -1.97
C ASP A 39 22.18 9.93 -2.93
N ILE A 40 20.88 10.11 -2.68
CA ILE A 40 19.83 9.56 -3.54
C ILE A 40 19.73 10.34 -4.87
N SER A 41 19.72 9.62 -5.97
CA SER A 41 19.48 10.14 -7.32
C SER A 41 18.51 9.24 -8.07
N ILE A 42 17.80 9.83 -9.02
CA ILE A 42 16.88 9.12 -9.91
C ILE A 42 17.22 9.47 -11.35
N SER A 43 17.17 8.49 -12.24
CA SER A 43 17.23 8.70 -13.69
C SER A 43 16.11 7.91 -14.35
N VAL A 44 15.34 8.55 -15.21
CA VAL A 44 14.32 7.91 -16.05
C VAL A 44 14.84 7.87 -17.47
N VAL A 45 14.75 6.70 -18.08
CA VAL A 45 15.32 6.36 -19.38
C VAL A 45 14.20 5.74 -20.23
N ASP A 46 14.12 6.12 -21.51
CA ASP A 46 13.20 5.49 -22.48
C ASP A 46 13.74 4.14 -22.97
N ALA A 47 12.91 3.36 -23.67
CA ALA A 47 13.24 2.07 -24.30
C ALA A 47 14.41 2.13 -25.34
N ILE A 48 14.92 3.33 -25.65
CA ILE A 48 16.08 3.56 -26.54
C ILE A 48 17.34 3.93 -25.74
N ASP A 49 17.32 3.79 -24.41
CA ASP A 49 18.40 4.17 -23.50
C ASP A 49 18.75 5.67 -23.50
N ASP A 50 17.83 6.54 -23.94
CA ASP A 50 18.02 7.99 -23.82
C ASP A 50 17.48 8.48 -22.48
N VAL A 51 18.29 9.29 -21.78
CA VAL A 51 17.95 9.80 -20.45
C VAL A 51 16.98 10.96 -20.62
N GLU A 52 15.70 10.70 -20.39
CA GLU A 52 14.65 11.73 -20.45
C GLU A 52 14.76 12.71 -19.28
N ILE A 53 15.03 12.19 -18.08
CA ILE A 53 15.14 13.03 -16.88
C ILE A 53 16.07 12.41 -15.84
N SER A 54 16.82 13.27 -15.16
CA SER A 54 17.58 12.90 -13.97
C SER A 54 17.33 13.93 -12.87
N GLY A 55 17.22 13.49 -11.63
CA GLY A 55 16.92 14.39 -10.53
C GLY A 55 17.35 13.88 -9.16
N ILE A 56 17.08 14.71 -8.16
CA ILE A 56 17.29 14.37 -6.75
C ILE A 56 15.90 14.27 -6.11
N PRO A 57 15.49 13.07 -5.67
CA PRO A 57 14.21 12.88 -4.99
C PRO A 57 14.12 13.66 -3.67
N GLU A 58 12.93 14.13 -3.35
CA GLU A 58 12.63 14.77 -2.06
C GLU A 58 12.30 13.72 -1.00
N LYS A 59 12.84 13.91 0.21
CA LYS A 59 12.51 13.08 1.37
C LYS A 59 11.27 13.63 2.08
N ILE A 60 10.18 12.86 2.07
CA ILE A 60 8.93 13.22 2.77
C ILE A 60 8.95 12.78 4.23
N GLN A 61 9.41 11.55 4.46
CA GLN A 61 9.50 10.95 5.79
C GLN A 61 10.74 10.04 5.86
N SER A 62 11.16 9.64 7.06
CA SER A 62 12.22 8.63 7.21
C SER A 62 11.91 7.40 6.38
N GLY A 63 12.79 7.04 5.44
CA GLY A 63 12.58 5.91 4.52
C GLY A 63 11.59 6.14 3.37
N TYR A 64 11.08 7.35 3.14
CA TYR A 64 10.12 7.65 2.08
C TYR A 64 10.64 8.80 1.20
N TYR A 65 10.87 8.51 -0.08
CA TYR A 65 11.35 9.46 -1.07
C TYR A 65 10.36 9.58 -2.23
N VAL A 66 10.10 10.81 -2.67
CA VAL A 66 9.24 11.10 -3.81
C VAL A 66 10.01 11.91 -4.83
N PHE A 67 9.82 11.58 -6.10
CA PHE A 67 10.25 12.38 -7.21
C PHE A 67 9.04 12.82 -8.02
N GLU A 68 8.83 14.12 -8.13
CA GLU A 68 7.80 14.68 -9.01
C GLU A 68 8.36 14.82 -10.42
N TRP A 69 7.68 14.21 -11.38
CA TRP A 69 8.00 14.26 -12.78
C TRP A 69 6.88 14.97 -13.54
N ASP A 70 7.20 16.13 -14.10
CA ASP A 70 6.38 16.83 -15.07
C ASP A 70 6.61 16.19 -16.45
N MET A 71 5.69 15.33 -16.88
CA MET A 71 5.85 14.60 -18.14
C MET A 71 5.52 15.53 -19.31
N PRO A 72 6.43 15.65 -20.30
CA PRO A 72 6.14 16.47 -21.46
C PRO A 72 4.97 15.89 -22.28
N GLU A 73 4.21 16.77 -22.94
CA GLU A 73 3.03 16.37 -23.75
C GLU A 73 3.40 15.52 -24.98
N ASP A 74 4.64 15.62 -25.44
CA ASP A 74 5.21 14.89 -26.58
C ASP A 74 5.96 13.61 -26.17
N LEU A 75 5.89 13.20 -24.89
CA LEU A 75 6.46 11.96 -24.42
C LEU A 75 5.83 10.77 -25.16
N ALA A 76 6.65 9.89 -25.71
CA ALA A 76 6.16 8.73 -26.44
C ALA A 76 5.45 7.74 -25.51
N ALA A 77 4.33 7.17 -25.94
CA ALA A 77 3.75 6.02 -25.26
C ALA A 77 4.73 4.83 -25.34
N GLY A 78 5.09 4.26 -24.19
CA GLY A 78 6.19 3.32 -24.11
C GLY A 78 6.44 2.80 -22.70
N VAL A 79 7.43 1.91 -22.60
CA VAL A 79 7.95 1.43 -21.32
C VAL A 79 9.19 2.25 -20.99
N TYR A 80 9.18 2.89 -19.82
CA TYR A 80 10.28 3.69 -19.30
C TYR A 80 10.92 2.98 -18.12
N GLU A 81 12.24 3.10 -17.99
CA GLU A 81 13.01 2.54 -16.88
C GLU A 81 13.47 3.66 -15.94
N VAL A 82 13.15 3.53 -14.67
CA VAL A 82 13.51 4.44 -13.59
C VAL A 82 14.56 3.76 -12.73
N THR A 83 15.76 4.32 -12.71
CA THR A 83 16.84 3.87 -11.84
C THR A 83 16.97 4.81 -10.66
N TRP A 84 16.84 4.27 -9.46
CA TRP A 84 17.14 4.94 -8.20
C TRP A 84 18.53 4.49 -7.74
N SER A 85 19.42 5.42 -7.45
CA SER A 85 20.74 5.14 -6.86
C SER A 85 20.84 5.82 -5.50
N TYR A 86 21.29 5.11 -4.46
CA TYR A 86 21.41 5.66 -3.11
C TYR A 86 22.50 4.97 -2.30
N THR A 87 23.08 5.68 -1.34
CA THR A 87 24.12 5.16 -0.43
C THR A 87 23.56 5.04 0.99
N ASP A 88 23.79 3.93 1.67
CA ASP A 88 23.30 3.75 3.04
C ASP A 88 24.21 4.39 4.11
N GLU A 89 23.79 4.31 5.38
CA GLU A 89 24.58 4.85 6.50
C GLU A 89 25.94 4.17 6.71
N ASN A 90 26.14 2.98 6.15
CA ASN A 90 27.41 2.24 6.20
C ASN A 90 28.33 2.59 5.03
N GLY A 91 27.86 3.40 4.08
CA GLY A 91 28.61 3.77 2.88
C GLY A 91 28.52 2.75 1.74
N ASP A 92 27.54 1.83 1.80
CA ASP A 92 27.28 0.87 0.73
C ASP A 92 26.35 1.50 -0.32
N ASP A 93 26.73 1.41 -1.60
CA ASP A 93 25.95 1.91 -2.73
C ASP A 93 24.94 0.87 -3.22
N PHE A 94 23.71 1.30 -3.43
CA PHE A 94 22.59 0.48 -3.90
C PHE A 94 21.93 1.11 -5.11
N THR A 95 21.44 0.26 -6.01
CA THR A 95 20.62 0.65 -7.15
C THR A 95 19.31 -0.13 -7.12
N SER A 96 18.20 0.54 -7.42
CA SER A 96 16.88 -0.06 -7.55
C SER A 96 16.23 0.38 -8.85
N VAL A 97 15.73 -0.57 -9.64
CA VAL A 97 15.10 -0.30 -10.94
C VAL A 97 13.58 -0.45 -10.81
N GLN A 98 12.88 0.47 -11.47
CA GLN A 98 11.43 0.56 -11.54
C GLN A 98 10.98 0.78 -12.99
N GLU A 99 10.05 -0.01 -13.52
CA GLU A 99 9.51 0.12 -14.88
C GLU A 99 8.16 0.83 -14.85
N LEU A 100 8.00 1.84 -15.70
CA LEU A 100 6.78 2.62 -15.85
C LEU A 100 6.19 2.36 -17.23
N VAL A 101 4.88 2.29 -17.32
CA VAL A 101 4.18 2.24 -18.62
C VAL A 101 3.46 3.56 -18.83
N VAL A 102 3.89 4.28 -19.86
CA VAL A 102 3.25 5.51 -20.34
C VAL A 102 2.32 5.14 -21.49
N SER A 103 1.05 5.52 -21.42
CA SER A 103 0.09 5.37 -22.51
C SER A 103 -0.78 6.61 -22.70
N ASP A 104 -1.13 6.86 -23.95
CA ASP A 104 -1.92 8.02 -24.38
C ASP A 104 -3.34 8.06 -23.77
N ASP A 105 -3.83 6.91 -23.28
CA ASP A 105 -5.10 6.80 -22.54
C ASP A 105 -4.84 6.66 -21.04
N GLY A 106 -4.61 7.77 -20.33
CA GLY A 106 -4.33 7.77 -18.89
C GLY A 106 -5.43 8.45 -18.09
N ASP A 107 -5.96 7.70 -17.14
CA ASP A 107 -6.81 8.20 -16.07
C ASP A 107 -5.94 9.12 -15.20
N ASN A 108 -6.19 10.44 -15.24
CA ASN A 108 -5.42 11.50 -14.56
C ASN A 108 -5.43 11.44 -13.01
N SER A 109 -5.69 10.28 -12.41
CA SER A 109 -5.56 10.11 -10.97
C SER A 109 -4.10 9.81 -10.63
N SER A 110 -3.35 10.83 -10.25
CA SER A 110 -2.10 10.65 -9.52
C SER A 110 -2.41 10.02 -8.16
N ILE A 111 -2.51 8.69 -8.15
CA ILE A 111 -2.78 7.84 -6.98
C ILE A 111 -1.70 8.04 -5.88
N TYR A 112 -0.53 8.51 -6.30
CA TYR A 112 0.67 8.63 -5.49
C TYR A 112 0.92 10.06 -4.98
N THR A 113 -0.03 11.00 -5.14
CA THR A 113 0.07 12.35 -4.56
C THR A 113 -1.04 12.66 -3.57
N GLY A 114 -0.74 13.62 -2.68
CA GLY A 114 -1.71 14.23 -1.77
C GLY A 114 -2.32 13.24 -0.77
N MET A 115 -3.60 13.47 -0.46
CA MET A 115 -4.31 12.77 0.61
C MET A 115 -4.46 11.25 0.35
N ILE A 116 -4.51 10.81 -0.90
CA ILE A 116 -4.60 9.37 -1.22
C ILE A 116 -3.32 8.65 -0.78
N ASN A 117 -2.16 9.24 -1.05
CA ASN A 117 -0.89 8.67 -0.62
C ASN A 117 -0.78 8.64 0.91
N ASP A 118 -1.19 9.72 1.60
CA ASP A 118 -1.19 9.76 3.07
C ASP A 118 -2.07 8.66 3.66
N LEU A 119 -3.27 8.44 3.09
CA LEU A 119 -4.18 7.37 3.50
C LEU A 119 -3.59 5.97 3.22
N ARG A 120 -2.93 5.79 2.08
CA ARG A 120 -2.26 4.54 1.73
C ARG A 120 -1.12 4.23 2.69
N VAL A 121 -0.23 5.19 2.96
CA VAL A 121 0.88 5.04 3.90
C VAL A 121 0.35 4.75 5.32
N ALA A 122 -0.71 5.44 5.73
CA ALA A 122 -1.35 5.17 7.02
C ALA A 122 -1.95 3.76 7.11
N LEU A 123 -2.61 3.29 6.04
CA LEU A 123 -3.14 1.92 5.97
C LEU A 123 -2.00 0.89 5.98
N GLU A 124 -0.92 1.15 5.24
CA GLU A 124 0.25 0.31 5.21
C GLU A 124 0.88 0.19 6.61
N PHE A 125 0.92 1.28 7.39
CA PHE A 125 1.37 1.25 8.77
C PHE A 125 0.50 0.34 9.65
N HIS A 126 -0.83 0.37 9.47
CA HIS A 126 -1.74 -0.55 10.17
C HIS A 126 -1.53 -2.02 9.78
N LEU A 127 -1.13 -2.27 8.54
CA LEU A 127 -0.93 -3.61 7.97
C LEU A 127 0.54 -4.01 7.90
N ARG A 128 1.44 -3.27 8.55
CA ARG A 128 2.89 -3.44 8.42
C ARG A 128 3.38 -4.88 8.61
N PRO A 129 2.87 -5.68 9.57
CA PRO A 129 3.27 -7.08 9.72
C PRO A 129 2.88 -7.98 8.54
N ALA A 130 1.83 -7.63 7.79
CA ALA A 130 1.42 -8.35 6.58
C ALA A 130 2.14 -7.85 5.32
N MET A 131 2.70 -6.64 5.36
CA MET A 131 3.45 -6.03 4.26
C MET A 131 4.95 -6.32 4.31
N ASN A 132 5.45 -6.80 5.45
CA ASN A 132 6.85 -7.18 5.66
C ASN A 132 6.93 -8.57 6.29
N ILE A 133 6.51 -9.60 5.54
CA ILE A 133 6.61 -10.98 6.04
C ILE A 133 8.01 -11.51 5.70
N PRO A 134 8.82 -11.86 6.72
CA PRO A 134 10.14 -12.41 6.47
C PRO A 134 10.06 -13.89 6.13
N VAL A 135 10.82 -14.29 5.11
CA VAL A 135 11.04 -15.66 4.69
C VAL A 135 12.53 -15.94 4.77
N TYR A 136 12.89 -17.02 5.47
CA TYR A 136 14.28 -17.40 5.69
C TYR A 136 14.59 -18.72 5.00
N GLN A 137 15.73 -18.76 4.33
CA GLN A 137 16.34 -19.92 3.69
C GLN A 137 15.36 -20.70 2.82
N GLU A 138 14.54 -19.98 2.04
CA GLU A 138 13.67 -20.66 1.09
C GLU A 138 14.51 -21.28 -0.01
N GLN A 139 14.33 -22.58 -0.22
CA GLN A 139 14.96 -23.28 -1.33
C GLN A 139 14.25 -22.94 -2.64
N SER A 140 15.04 -22.51 -3.61
CA SER A 140 14.56 -22.19 -4.95
C SER A 140 14.16 -23.41 -5.79
N LYS A 141 13.32 -23.15 -6.79
CA LYS A 141 13.04 -24.06 -7.89
C LYS A 141 13.82 -23.63 -9.15
N PRO A 142 14.77 -24.44 -9.65
CA PRO A 142 15.53 -24.10 -10.84
C PRO A 142 14.66 -24.12 -12.11
N SER A 143 14.95 -23.22 -13.03
CA SER A 143 14.49 -23.24 -14.42
C SER A 143 15.23 -24.31 -15.21
N ILE A 144 14.68 -24.71 -16.37
CA ILE A 144 15.28 -25.71 -17.28
C ILE A 144 16.73 -25.38 -17.65
N ASN A 145 17.06 -24.08 -17.74
CA ASN A 145 18.39 -23.62 -18.13
C ASN A 145 19.34 -23.39 -16.94
N ASN A 146 18.94 -23.71 -15.69
CA ASN A 146 19.68 -23.44 -14.44
C ASN A 146 20.23 -22.01 -14.29
N ARG A 147 19.59 -21.06 -14.97
CA ARG A 147 19.96 -19.65 -14.91
C ARG A 147 18.99 -18.85 -14.04
N MET A 148 17.71 -19.21 -14.09
CA MET A 148 16.65 -18.56 -13.32
C MET A 148 16.16 -19.49 -12.22
N TYR A 149 15.97 -18.93 -11.04
CA TYR A 149 15.55 -19.62 -9.84
C TYR A 149 14.30 -18.95 -9.30
N TYR A 150 13.21 -19.72 -9.23
CA TYR A 150 11.90 -19.24 -8.79
C TYR A 150 11.67 -19.55 -7.32
N PHE A 151 11.05 -18.62 -6.61
CA PHE A 151 10.62 -18.78 -5.23
C PHE A 151 9.09 -18.74 -5.15
N SER A 152 8.54 -19.13 -4.01
CA SER A 152 7.09 -19.31 -3.85
C SER A 152 6.34 -17.99 -3.83
N PHE A 153 6.92 -16.94 -3.25
CA PHE A 153 6.24 -15.66 -3.09
C PHE A 153 6.80 -14.60 -4.03
N PRO A 154 5.95 -13.97 -4.86
CA PRO A 154 6.31 -12.78 -5.60
C PRO A 154 6.31 -11.54 -4.67
N ARG A 155 6.67 -10.39 -5.22
CA ARG A 155 6.61 -9.07 -4.58
C ARG A 155 7.49 -8.94 -3.33
N TRP A 156 8.76 -9.20 -3.51
CA TRP A 156 9.78 -8.94 -2.52
C TRP A 156 9.94 -7.43 -2.29
N ASN A 157 10.19 -7.05 -1.04
CA ASN A 157 10.49 -5.68 -0.68
C ASN A 157 11.92 -5.38 -1.11
N GLN A 158 12.08 -4.42 -2.02
CA GLN A 158 13.37 -4.06 -2.63
C GLN A 158 14.42 -3.63 -1.60
N THR A 159 13.99 -3.16 -0.43
CA THR A 159 14.90 -2.54 0.53
C THR A 159 15.42 -3.46 1.63
N ALA A 160 14.74 -4.56 1.91
CA ALA A 160 15.17 -5.51 2.92
C ALA A 160 16.30 -6.35 2.31
N GLY A 161 17.57 -5.99 2.57
CA GLY A 161 18.76 -6.60 2.00
C GLY A 161 18.63 -8.12 1.80
N VAL A 162 18.27 -8.50 0.58
CA VAL A 162 18.00 -9.89 0.19
C VAL A 162 19.31 -10.64 0.21
N ARG A 163 19.33 -11.79 0.89
CA ARG A 163 20.55 -12.59 1.03
C ARG A 163 20.42 -13.85 0.19
N VAL A 164 21.29 -13.96 -0.80
CA VAL A 164 21.34 -15.14 -1.68
C VAL A 164 22.45 -16.06 -1.19
N TYR A 165 22.09 -17.31 -0.92
CA TYR A 165 22.99 -18.36 -0.51
C TYR A 165 23.11 -19.40 -1.62
N ARG A 166 24.34 -19.79 -1.94
CA ARG A 166 24.62 -20.97 -2.76
C ARG A 166 25.29 -22.00 -1.89
N ASN A 167 24.70 -23.18 -1.80
CA ASN A 167 25.21 -24.27 -0.97
C ASN A 167 25.51 -23.83 0.47
N GLN A 168 24.65 -22.96 1.04
CA GLN A 168 24.77 -22.36 2.38
C GLN A 168 25.84 -21.27 2.54
N GLU A 169 26.57 -20.91 1.49
CA GLU A 169 27.50 -19.78 1.51
C GLU A 169 26.83 -18.53 0.93
N LEU A 170 26.98 -17.40 1.62
CA LEU A 170 26.45 -16.12 1.16
C LEU A 170 27.23 -15.67 -0.08
N ILE A 171 26.50 -15.36 -1.15
CA ILE A 171 27.05 -14.77 -2.37
C ILE A 171 26.61 -13.31 -2.44
N ASN A 172 27.55 -12.43 -2.77
CA ASN A 172 27.32 -10.99 -2.88
C ASN A 172 27.31 -10.47 -4.34
N SER A 173 27.64 -11.31 -5.32
CA SER A 173 27.72 -10.91 -6.74
C SER A 173 27.49 -12.07 -7.72
N GLY A 174 27.23 -11.75 -8.99
CA GLY A 174 27.01 -12.74 -10.05
C GLY A 174 25.56 -13.18 -10.23
N PHE A 175 24.62 -12.39 -9.70
CA PHE A 175 23.19 -12.63 -9.80
C PHE A 175 22.43 -11.29 -9.82
N GLU A 176 21.25 -11.35 -10.41
CA GLU A 176 20.26 -10.28 -10.50
C GLU A 176 18.97 -10.77 -9.83
N ILE A 177 18.32 -9.90 -9.06
CA ILE A 177 17.08 -10.24 -8.35
C ILE A 177 15.91 -9.53 -9.01
N ASN A 178 14.91 -10.30 -9.45
CA ASN A 178 13.60 -9.74 -9.78
C ASN A 178 12.70 -9.76 -8.55
N TYR A 179 12.62 -8.62 -7.87
CA TYR A 179 11.83 -8.47 -6.65
C TYR A 179 10.32 -8.69 -6.90
N PHE A 180 9.77 -8.34 -8.07
CA PHE A 180 8.34 -8.48 -8.33
C PHE A 180 7.91 -9.92 -8.56
N LYS A 181 8.66 -10.66 -9.36
CA LYS A 181 8.37 -12.07 -9.63
C LYS A 181 8.88 -12.99 -8.52
N GLY A 182 9.73 -12.47 -7.62
CA GLY A 182 10.39 -13.28 -6.59
C GLY A 182 11.29 -14.33 -7.24
N ASN A 183 12.15 -13.89 -8.16
CA ASN A 183 13.10 -14.79 -8.82
C ASN A 183 14.51 -14.21 -8.81
N VAL A 184 15.51 -15.09 -8.91
CA VAL A 184 16.92 -14.73 -8.98
C VAL A 184 17.47 -15.29 -10.28
N THR A 185 18.13 -14.46 -11.06
CA THR A 185 18.80 -14.86 -12.30
C THR A 185 20.32 -14.77 -12.11
N PHE A 186 21.06 -15.75 -12.59
CA PHE A 186 22.52 -15.75 -12.53
C PHE A 186 23.09 -15.41 -13.90
N ASP A 187 24.28 -14.80 -13.94
CA ASP A 187 24.93 -14.43 -15.21
C ASP A 187 25.32 -15.66 -16.04
N SER A 188 25.69 -16.74 -15.33
CA SER A 188 26.05 -18.02 -15.91
C SER A 188 25.14 -19.13 -15.37
N PRO A 189 24.84 -20.16 -16.19
CA PRO A 189 24.07 -21.31 -15.72
C PRO A 189 24.84 -22.03 -14.62
N LEU A 190 24.17 -22.29 -13.51
CA LEU A 190 24.74 -23.02 -12.39
C LEU A 190 24.68 -24.54 -12.63
N THR A 191 25.39 -25.30 -11.81
CA THR A 191 25.41 -26.76 -11.93
C THR A 191 24.16 -27.37 -11.30
N ASP A 192 23.76 -28.56 -11.77
CA ASP A 192 22.58 -29.29 -11.24
C ASP A 192 22.68 -29.63 -9.74
N PHE A 193 23.88 -29.54 -9.16
CA PHE A 193 24.14 -29.82 -7.75
C PHE A 193 24.06 -28.57 -6.87
N ASP A 194 24.01 -27.38 -7.46
CA ASP A 194 23.95 -26.14 -6.69
C ASP A 194 22.54 -25.90 -6.15
N ILE A 195 22.46 -25.73 -4.83
CA ILE A 195 21.22 -25.38 -4.14
C ILE A 195 21.26 -23.89 -3.82
N ILE A 196 20.30 -23.15 -4.36
CA ILE A 196 20.13 -21.73 -4.06
C ILE A 196 19.04 -21.56 -3.02
N ASN A 197 19.40 -20.92 -1.89
CA ASN A 197 18.48 -20.52 -0.84
C ASN A 197 18.49 -19.00 -0.72
N VAL A 198 17.35 -18.39 -0.40
CA VAL A 198 17.26 -16.93 -0.26
C VAL A 198 16.52 -16.55 1.02
N ASP A 199 17.04 -15.52 1.70
CA ASP A 199 16.31 -14.77 2.73
C ASP A 199 15.73 -13.50 2.09
N TYR A 200 14.43 -13.30 2.20
CA TYR A 200 13.76 -12.14 1.64
C TYR A 200 12.52 -11.77 2.45
N ASN A 201 12.06 -10.53 2.27
CA ASN A 201 10.75 -10.10 2.77
C ASN A 201 9.83 -9.87 1.60
N PHE A 202 8.54 -10.17 1.76
CA PHE A 202 7.55 -9.88 0.74
C PHE A 202 6.33 -9.16 1.31
N ARG A 203 5.63 -8.47 0.41
CA ARG A 203 4.37 -7.78 0.66
C ARG A 203 3.19 -8.65 0.21
N TRP A 204 2.23 -8.84 1.11
CA TRP A 204 1.04 -9.63 0.81
C TRP A 204 0.10 -8.93 -0.17
N PHE A 205 -0.10 -7.63 0.01
CA PHE A 205 -1.02 -6.82 -0.79
C PHE A 205 -0.28 -5.99 -1.84
N ASP A 206 -0.93 -5.80 -2.97
CA ASP A 206 -0.55 -4.81 -3.97
C ASP A 206 -1.14 -3.43 -3.65
N ASP A 207 -0.52 -2.37 -4.17
CA ASP A 207 -0.95 -0.99 -4.01
C ASP A 207 -2.38 -0.78 -4.53
N ALA A 208 -2.73 -1.37 -5.66
CA ALA A 208 -4.09 -1.31 -6.20
C ALA A 208 -5.12 -1.93 -5.24
N GLN A 209 -4.75 -3.01 -4.54
CA GLN A 209 -5.61 -3.64 -3.55
C GLN A 209 -5.79 -2.75 -2.32
N LEU A 210 -4.72 -2.12 -1.83
CA LEU A 210 -4.79 -1.17 -0.71
C LEU A 210 -5.74 0.00 -1.00
N ILE A 211 -5.67 0.57 -2.20
CA ILE A 211 -6.56 1.65 -2.62
C ILE A 211 -8.00 1.16 -2.73
N ARG A 212 -8.21 -0.04 -3.27
CA ARG A 212 -9.54 -0.63 -3.35
C ARG A 212 -10.17 -0.84 -1.97
N PHE A 213 -9.38 -1.22 -0.97
CA PHE A 213 -9.88 -1.30 0.42
C PHE A 213 -10.28 0.08 0.96
N LEU A 214 -9.47 1.11 0.73
CA LEU A 214 -9.79 2.49 1.11
C LEU A 214 -11.09 2.98 0.43
N GLN A 215 -11.25 2.68 -0.85
CA GLN A 215 -12.40 3.10 -1.63
C GLN A 215 -13.68 2.38 -1.19
N ASN A 216 -13.61 1.06 -0.96
CA ASN A 216 -14.72 0.29 -0.40
C ASN A 216 -15.15 0.83 0.98
N ALA A 217 -14.19 1.15 1.85
CA ALA A 217 -14.46 1.71 3.17
C ALA A 217 -15.13 3.08 3.07
N LEU A 218 -14.66 3.93 2.16
CA LEU A 218 -15.25 5.24 1.88
C LEU A 218 -16.67 5.13 1.32
N ASP A 219 -16.92 4.19 0.41
CA ASP A 219 -18.24 3.97 -0.18
C ASP A 219 -19.26 3.50 0.87
N LEU A 220 -18.85 2.58 1.74
CA LEU A 220 -19.66 2.19 2.91
C LEU A 220 -19.94 3.42 3.79
N MET A 221 -18.92 4.25 4.04
CA MET A 221 -19.10 5.44 4.85
C MET A 221 -20.05 6.45 4.17
N ASN A 222 -19.96 6.63 2.86
CA ASN A 222 -20.81 7.51 2.05
C ASN A 222 -22.27 7.03 2.03
N PHE A 223 -22.49 5.70 2.04
CA PHE A 223 -23.81 5.11 2.13
C PHE A 223 -24.50 5.39 3.47
N HIS A 224 -23.74 5.47 4.56
CA HIS A 224 -24.29 5.76 5.88
C HIS A 224 -24.67 7.25 6.05
N PRO A 225 -25.88 7.56 6.57
CA PRO A 225 -26.29 8.94 6.84
C PRO A 225 -25.35 9.67 7.81
N PRO A 226 -25.15 11.01 7.68
CA PRO A 226 -25.74 11.92 6.69
C PRO A 226 -25.16 11.74 5.28
N ALA A 227 -25.99 11.99 4.26
CA ALA A 227 -25.73 11.74 2.84
C ALA A 227 -24.73 12.73 2.19
N SER A 228 -23.65 13.05 2.88
CA SER A 228 -22.50 13.72 2.28
C SER A 228 -21.66 12.66 1.55
N ARG A 229 -21.45 12.85 0.26
CA ARG A 229 -20.58 12.02 -0.57
C ARG A 229 -19.20 12.65 -0.63
N PHE A 230 -18.17 11.87 -0.30
CA PHE A 230 -16.78 12.28 -0.40
C PHE A 230 -16.04 11.36 -1.36
N THR A 231 -14.98 11.89 -1.97
CA THR A 231 -13.97 11.12 -2.70
C THR A 231 -12.74 10.95 -1.80
N LEU A 232 -11.82 10.03 -2.11
CA LEU A 232 -10.61 9.82 -1.30
C LEU A 232 -9.78 11.12 -1.16
N ASN A 233 -9.76 11.95 -2.19
CA ASN A 233 -9.09 13.26 -2.20
C ASN A 233 -9.77 14.32 -1.31
N SER A 234 -11.04 14.14 -0.99
CA SER A 234 -11.86 15.17 -0.35
C SER A 234 -12.45 14.71 0.99
N VAL A 235 -11.93 13.63 1.58
CA VAL A 235 -12.43 13.11 2.85
C VAL A 235 -12.08 14.11 3.96
N PRO A 236 -13.05 14.57 4.76
CA PRO A 236 -12.74 15.39 5.93
C PRO A 236 -11.89 14.61 6.96
N MET A 237 -10.89 15.27 7.55
CA MET A 237 -9.97 14.66 8.54
C MET A 237 -10.68 13.88 9.66
N ARG A 238 -11.84 14.34 10.12
CA ARG A 238 -12.65 13.66 11.15
C ARG A 238 -13.11 12.25 10.80
N TYR A 239 -13.09 11.91 9.51
CA TYR A 239 -13.57 10.63 8.99
C TYR A 239 -12.44 9.71 8.51
N VAL A 240 -11.21 10.22 8.46
CA VAL A 240 -10.03 9.47 8.01
C VAL A 240 -9.84 8.19 8.82
N ALA A 241 -9.94 8.26 10.15
CA ALA A 241 -9.82 7.08 11.01
C ALA A 241 -10.86 5.99 10.68
N GLY A 242 -12.10 6.40 10.35
CA GLY A 242 -13.14 5.47 9.93
C GLY A 242 -12.84 4.78 8.60
N VAL A 243 -12.35 5.54 7.61
CA VAL A 243 -11.93 4.97 6.32
C VAL A 243 -10.77 3.99 6.51
N LEU A 244 -9.76 4.34 7.31
CA LEU A 244 -8.61 3.48 7.59
C LEU A 244 -9.02 2.18 8.30
N TYR A 245 -9.90 2.23 9.31
CA TYR A 245 -10.34 1.04 10.04
C TYR A 245 -11.25 0.15 9.20
N GLY A 246 -12.10 0.76 8.36
CA GLY A 246 -12.89 0.03 7.37
C GLY A 246 -12.01 -0.70 6.35
N ALA A 247 -10.95 -0.04 5.87
CA ALA A 247 -10.01 -0.63 4.92
C ALA A 247 -9.17 -1.74 5.56
N ALA A 248 -8.67 -1.53 6.78
CA ALA A 248 -7.94 -2.55 7.53
C ALA A 248 -8.78 -3.81 7.80
N ARG A 249 -10.08 -3.65 8.11
CA ARG A 249 -11.03 -4.77 8.24
C ARG A 249 -11.13 -5.58 6.96
N ASP A 250 -11.21 -4.93 5.80
CA ASP A 250 -11.34 -5.61 4.51
C ASP A 250 -10.03 -6.28 4.08
N ALA A 251 -8.87 -5.66 4.35
CA ALA A 251 -7.57 -6.29 4.17
C ALA A 251 -7.41 -7.56 5.04
N LEU A 252 -7.77 -7.48 6.32
CA LEU A 252 -7.75 -8.66 7.22
C LEU A 252 -8.68 -9.77 6.73
N ARG A 253 -9.85 -9.42 6.15
CA ARG A 253 -10.77 -10.42 5.58
C ARG A 253 -10.14 -11.16 4.41
N GLU A 254 -9.45 -10.45 3.52
CA GLU A 254 -8.76 -11.07 2.38
C GLU A 254 -7.61 -11.97 2.86
N LEU A 255 -6.82 -11.51 3.83
CA LEU A 255 -5.74 -12.31 4.43
C LEU A 255 -6.27 -13.57 5.13
N MET A 256 -7.41 -13.47 5.83
CA MET A 256 -8.04 -14.64 6.42
C MET A 256 -8.50 -15.65 5.35
N MET A 257 -9.02 -15.17 4.22
CA MET A 257 -9.41 -16.05 3.11
C MET A 257 -8.19 -16.71 2.46
N SER A 258 -7.08 -15.99 2.32
CA SER A 258 -5.86 -16.56 1.75
C SER A 258 -5.22 -17.62 2.65
N LEU A 259 -5.26 -17.44 3.97
CA LEU A 259 -4.80 -18.43 4.96
C LEU A 259 -5.58 -19.75 4.94
N MET A 260 -6.73 -19.82 4.26
CA MET A 260 -7.46 -21.09 4.08
C MET A 260 -6.80 -22.00 3.04
N PHE A 261 -5.94 -21.47 2.17
CA PHE A 261 -5.24 -22.25 1.15
C PHE A 261 -3.95 -22.86 1.69
N GLN A 262 -3.51 -23.97 1.08
CA GLN A 262 -2.38 -24.75 1.58
C GLN A 262 -1.04 -24.02 1.46
N GLU A 263 -0.81 -23.27 0.37
CA GLU A 263 0.48 -22.61 0.12
C GLU A 263 0.77 -21.52 1.17
N PRO A 264 -0.18 -20.61 1.49
CA PRO A 264 0.03 -19.64 2.57
C PRO A 264 0.19 -20.29 3.94
N GLN A 265 -0.52 -21.39 4.22
CA GLN A 265 -0.42 -22.08 5.51
C GLN A 265 0.99 -22.62 5.80
N GLN A 266 1.72 -23.03 4.76
CA GLN A 266 3.07 -23.56 4.93
C GLN A 266 4.05 -22.50 5.45
N VAL A 267 3.90 -21.23 5.05
CA VAL A 267 4.71 -20.11 5.55
C VAL A 267 4.54 -19.91 7.05
N PHE A 268 3.30 -20.01 7.52
CA PHE A 268 2.97 -19.81 8.93
C PHE A 268 3.24 -21.05 9.81
N GLY A 269 3.93 -22.06 9.28
CA GLY A 269 4.33 -23.25 10.00
C GLY A 269 3.28 -24.36 10.07
N GLY A 270 2.45 -24.46 9.03
CA GLY A 270 1.49 -25.55 8.80
C GLY A 270 0.05 -25.23 9.21
N SER A 271 -0.86 -26.17 8.95
CA SER A 271 -2.31 -25.98 9.14
C SER A 271 -2.69 -25.66 10.58
N GLU A 272 -2.02 -26.24 11.58
CA GLU A 272 -2.31 -25.99 13.00
C GLU A 272 -1.99 -24.56 13.41
N LYS A 273 -0.80 -24.06 13.07
CA LYS A 273 -0.41 -22.67 13.39
C LYS A 273 -1.24 -21.66 12.60
N ALA A 274 -1.53 -21.94 11.34
CA ALA A 274 -2.40 -21.09 10.53
C ALA A 274 -3.81 -21.00 11.12
N THR A 275 -4.35 -22.09 11.68
CA THR A 275 -5.66 -22.08 12.35
C THR A 275 -5.66 -21.21 13.62
N GLY A 276 -4.57 -21.24 14.41
CA GLY A 276 -4.40 -20.35 15.56
C GLY A 276 -4.24 -18.87 15.17
N LEU A 277 -3.53 -18.59 14.07
CA LEU A 277 -3.44 -17.23 13.52
C LEU A 277 -4.79 -16.74 13.00
N PHE A 278 -5.57 -17.61 12.37
CA PHE A 278 -6.92 -17.28 11.90
C PHE A 278 -7.82 -16.78 13.04
N SER A 279 -7.80 -17.44 14.22
CA SER A 279 -8.58 -16.96 15.37
C SER A 279 -8.13 -15.60 15.91
N ASN A 280 -6.82 -15.32 15.84
CA ASN A 280 -6.28 -14.03 16.26
C ASN A 280 -6.67 -12.92 15.27
N PHE A 281 -6.57 -13.20 13.96
CA PHE A 281 -7.02 -12.28 12.92
C PHE A 281 -8.53 -12.05 12.94
N GLU A 282 -9.32 -13.07 13.27
CA GLU A 282 -10.76 -12.91 13.46
C GLU A 282 -11.07 -11.94 14.61
N THR A 283 -10.37 -12.07 15.73
CA THR A 283 -10.54 -11.17 16.88
C THR A 283 -10.16 -9.74 16.53
N LEU A 284 -9.02 -9.54 15.84
CA LEU A 284 -8.60 -8.22 15.37
C LEU A 284 -9.61 -7.61 14.40
N LYS A 285 -10.10 -8.39 13.43
CA LYS A 285 -11.14 -7.97 12.50
C LYS A 285 -12.41 -7.54 13.24
N GLN A 286 -12.86 -8.31 14.24
CA GLN A 286 -14.04 -7.97 15.03
C GLN A 286 -13.85 -6.65 15.80
N ASN A 287 -12.65 -6.36 16.30
CA ASN A 287 -12.36 -5.09 16.97
C ASN A 287 -12.43 -3.91 15.98
N TYR A 288 -11.76 -4.02 14.82
CA TYR A 288 -11.85 -3.00 13.77
C TYR A 288 -13.29 -2.79 13.28
N GLU A 289 -14.09 -3.87 13.17
CA GLU A 289 -15.49 -3.80 12.77
C GLU A 289 -16.36 -3.09 13.82
N LYS A 290 -16.14 -3.33 15.11
CA LYS A 290 -16.83 -2.63 16.20
C LYS A 290 -16.48 -1.14 16.22
N ASP A 291 -15.20 -0.80 16.10
CA ASP A 291 -14.78 0.60 16.09
C ASP A 291 -15.30 1.33 14.85
N PHE A 292 -15.26 0.68 13.68
CA PHE A 292 -15.83 1.23 12.45
C PHE A 292 -17.33 1.47 12.58
N THR A 293 -18.10 0.51 13.10
CA THR A 293 -19.55 0.67 13.31
C THR A 293 -19.87 1.77 14.31
N ALA A 294 -19.11 1.91 15.40
CA ALA A 294 -19.25 3.02 16.34
C ALA A 294 -18.97 4.39 15.69
N MET A 295 -17.97 4.48 14.80
CA MET A 295 -17.69 5.69 14.04
C MET A 295 -18.80 6.01 13.01
N LEU A 296 -19.38 5.00 12.38
CA LEU A 296 -20.55 5.17 11.49
C LEU A 296 -21.79 5.65 12.26
N GLU A 297 -21.98 5.18 13.49
CA GLU A 297 -23.04 5.69 14.37
C GLU A 297 -22.77 7.13 14.80
N ALA A 298 -21.53 7.45 15.18
CA ALA A 298 -21.11 8.81 15.49
C ALA A 298 -21.32 9.78 14.32
N LYS A 299 -21.11 9.31 13.08
CA LYS A 299 -21.35 10.06 11.85
C LYS A 299 -22.77 10.63 11.79
N LYS A 300 -23.77 9.87 12.26
CA LYS A 300 -25.19 10.24 12.22
C LYS A 300 -25.49 11.53 12.98
N PHE A 301 -24.73 11.82 14.03
CA PHE A 301 -24.99 12.98 14.89
C PHE A 301 -24.52 14.31 14.28
N GLY A 302 -23.63 14.28 13.29
CA GLY A 302 -23.15 15.48 12.59
C GLY A 302 -22.50 16.54 13.50
N PRO A 303 -21.91 17.62 12.93
CA PRO A 303 -21.34 18.72 13.71
C PRO A 303 -22.41 19.62 14.37
N TYR A 304 -23.70 19.46 14.03
CA TYR A 304 -24.80 20.32 14.47
C TYR A 304 -25.72 19.64 15.49
N VAL A 305 -25.15 18.96 16.48
CA VAL A 305 -25.92 18.50 17.64
C VAL A 305 -26.37 19.74 18.45
N GLY A 306 -27.62 20.17 18.28
CA GLY A 306 -28.24 21.21 19.11
C GLY A 306 -28.54 22.57 18.47
N LEU A 307 -28.07 22.85 17.25
CA LEU A 307 -28.32 24.14 16.56
C LEU A 307 -29.67 24.20 15.81
N THR A 308 -30.30 23.05 15.56
CA THR A 308 -31.64 22.93 14.98
C THR A 308 -32.72 22.59 16.01
N LYS A 309 -32.47 22.84 17.30
CA LYS A 309 -33.58 23.34 18.11
C LYS A 309 -33.75 24.78 17.69
N ALA A 310 -34.55 25.01 16.64
CA ALA A 310 -35.14 26.32 16.44
C ALA A 310 -35.87 26.64 17.76
N ILE A 311 -35.23 27.41 18.62
CA ILE A 311 -35.92 28.10 19.69
C ILE A 311 -36.74 29.13 18.93
N VAL A 312 -37.91 28.70 18.45
CA VAL A 312 -38.97 29.61 18.08
C VAL A 312 -39.34 30.25 19.41
N THR A 313 -38.70 31.35 19.77
CA THR A 313 -39.27 32.27 20.74
C THR A 313 -40.47 32.88 20.02
N PRO A 314 -41.72 32.53 20.37
CA PRO A 314 -42.85 33.23 19.79
C PRO A 314 -42.73 34.71 20.18
N GLU A 315 -42.65 35.60 19.20
CA GLU A 315 -42.64 37.07 19.41
C GLU A 315 -43.94 37.58 20.08
N TYR A 316 -44.95 36.72 20.22
CA TYR A 316 -46.18 37.02 20.93
C TYR A 316 -46.44 35.98 22.03
N THR A 317 -46.08 36.31 23.26
CA THR A 317 -46.62 35.64 24.44
C THR A 317 -48.06 36.07 24.63
N LEU A 318 -49.01 35.36 23.99
CA LEU A 318 -50.40 35.39 24.45
C LEU A 318 -50.42 34.95 25.93
N PRO A 319 -51.12 35.68 26.82
CA PRO A 319 -51.10 35.44 28.26
C PRO A 319 -51.86 34.14 28.59
N GLY A 320 -51.20 33.01 28.37
CA GLY A 320 -51.77 31.68 28.56
C GLY A 320 -50.76 30.53 28.50
N GLY A 321 -49.47 30.81 28.28
CA GLY A 321 -48.40 29.81 28.10
C GLY A 321 -48.00 28.98 29.34
N ARG A 322 -48.83 28.96 30.40
CA ARG A 322 -48.64 28.11 31.59
C ARG A 322 -49.78 27.12 31.83
N SER A 323 -50.63 26.86 30.82
CA SER A 323 -51.64 25.81 30.95
C SER A 323 -50.99 24.41 30.88
N ARG A 324 -51.17 23.61 31.94
CA ARG A 324 -50.69 22.21 32.00
C ARG A 324 -51.27 21.34 30.88
N TYR A 325 -52.41 21.74 30.32
CA TYR A 325 -53.11 21.05 29.23
C TYR A 325 -52.30 21.02 27.92
N PHE A 326 -51.58 22.10 27.59
CA PHE A 326 -50.77 22.15 26.37
C PHE A 326 -49.50 21.29 26.45
N ARG A 327 -48.96 21.04 27.64
CA ARG A 327 -47.86 20.07 27.81
C ARG A 327 -48.31 18.63 27.61
N TYR A 328 -49.50 18.29 28.13
CA TYR A 328 -50.05 16.95 28.01
C TYR A 328 -50.31 16.53 26.55
N LEU A 329 -50.66 17.49 25.69
CA LEU A 329 -50.94 17.23 24.26
C LEU A 329 -49.68 16.96 23.42
N PHE A 330 -48.49 17.39 23.87
CA PHE A 330 -47.26 17.33 23.06
C PHE A 330 -46.08 16.63 23.74
N SER A 331 -46.22 16.14 24.98
CA SER A 331 -45.19 15.32 25.65
C SER A 331 -45.71 13.93 26.01
N GLY A 332 -45.94 13.10 25.00
CA GLY A 332 -45.71 11.64 25.01
C GLY A 332 -46.62 10.71 25.82
N SER A 333 -47.25 9.75 25.13
CA SER A 333 -46.94 8.30 25.19
C SER A 333 -47.83 7.55 24.17
N ASN A 334 -47.29 6.75 23.25
CA ASN A 334 -46.98 5.32 23.48
C ASN A 334 -48.07 4.59 24.29
N LEU A 335 -49.15 4.25 23.59
CA LEU A 335 -49.85 2.95 23.59
C LEU A 335 -50.50 2.76 22.22
#